data_AF-A0A2T2V4T9-F1
#
_entry.id   AF-A0A2T2V4T9-F1
#
_cell.length_a   1.000
_cell.length_b   1.000
_cell.length_c   1.000
_cell.angle_alpha   90.00
_cell.angle_beta   90.00
_cell.angle_gamma   90.00
#
_symmetry.space_group_name_H-M   'P 1'
#
loop_
_entity.id
_entity.type
_entity.pdbx_description
1 polymer ?
#
loop_
_entity_poly.entity_id
_entity_poly.type
_entity_poly.pdbx_seq_one_letter_code
_entity_poly.pdbx_strand_id
1 'polypeptide(L)'
;MRKKHPHCFPNARLALFALVLAGASLTAAGCDADSADDDADREKLSGSWRITDLRVDGDPARASLDSQYPNAVSLLLRVDESKNEIFRVRSVSDQGDTLLGRSGTFNVDASDSELELNTEGGFLSLIYDFEASETDDPARVELAAEDDADAENLVDLLALDGFGNVEDASITIARERALTRSLRSSLSERPTAPEATP
;
A
#
# COMPACT_ATOMS: atom_id res chain seq x y z
N MET A 1 -7.83 29.01 76.93
CA MET A 1 -7.58 30.44 77.30
C MET A 1 -7.20 31.22 76.04
N ARG A 2 -7.63 32.49 76.01
CA ARG A 2 -7.59 33.53 74.95
C ARG A 2 -6.27 33.62 74.13
N LYS A 3 -6.33 33.59 72.79
CA LYS A 3 -6.35 34.71 71.79
C LYS A 3 -5.14 35.67 71.81
N LYS A 4 -4.49 35.83 70.64
CA LYS A 4 -4.02 37.12 70.09
C LYS A 4 -3.64 37.00 68.59
N HIS A 5 -4.47 37.61 67.73
CA HIS A 5 -4.07 38.34 66.51
C HIS A 5 -4.20 39.84 66.85
N PRO A 6 -3.44 40.79 66.26
CA PRO A 6 -3.75 41.33 64.92
C PRO A 6 -2.60 41.84 64.02
N HIS A 7 -2.90 41.83 62.71
CA HIS A 7 -2.69 42.83 61.62
C HIS A 7 -1.33 43.54 61.37
N CYS A 8 -0.85 43.50 60.12
CA CYS A 8 -0.93 44.63 59.15
C CYS A 8 -0.22 44.29 57.80
N PHE A 9 -0.97 44.38 56.69
CA PHE A 9 -0.46 44.57 55.32
C PHE A 9 -0.23 46.07 55.07
N PRO A 10 0.67 46.53 54.15
CA PRO A 10 0.28 46.71 52.74
C PRO A 10 1.38 46.59 51.66
N ASN A 11 0.98 46.00 50.53
CA ASN A 11 1.15 46.42 49.13
C ASN A 11 2.52 46.75 48.50
N ALA A 12 2.70 46.07 47.36
CA ALA A 12 3.20 46.57 46.07
C ALA A 12 4.71 46.77 45.90
N ARG A 13 5.30 45.96 45.00
CA ARG A 13 5.77 46.45 43.69
C ARG A 13 6.26 45.31 42.79
N LEU A 14 5.62 45.23 41.62
CA LEU A 14 6.11 44.58 40.40
C LEU A 14 7.46 45.16 39.96
N ALA A 15 8.41 44.28 39.62
CA ALA A 15 9.49 44.44 38.63
C ALA A 15 10.25 43.09 38.60
N LEU A 16 9.96 42.14 37.71
CA LEU A 16 10.29 42.07 36.28
C LEU A 16 11.80 42.04 36.04
N PHE A 17 12.38 40.83 35.97
CA PHE A 17 13.67 40.36 35.39
C PHE A 17 13.86 38.91 35.93
N ALA A 18 14.23 37.85 35.20
CA ALA A 18 14.83 37.68 33.89
C ALA A 18 14.63 36.23 33.35
N LEU A 19 14.52 36.13 32.03
CA LEU A 19 15.11 35.14 31.11
C LEU A 19 15.55 33.74 31.63
N VAL A 20 14.98 32.65 31.08
CA VAL A 20 15.61 31.70 30.12
C VAL A 20 14.81 30.38 30.07
N LEU A 21 14.72 29.88 28.84
CA LEU A 21 14.14 28.63 28.31
C LEU A 21 14.26 27.36 29.15
N ALA A 22 13.37 26.43 28.76
CA ALA A 22 13.45 24.96 28.85
C ALA A 22 12.70 24.34 30.03
N GLY A 23 11.72 23.49 29.69
CA GLY A 23 11.11 22.60 30.67
C GLY A 23 9.66 22.30 30.35
N ALA A 24 9.47 21.40 29.39
CA ALA A 24 8.46 20.34 29.45
C ALA A 24 7.14 20.68 30.14
N SER A 25 6.11 20.91 29.34
CA SER A 25 4.77 20.50 29.74
C SER A 25 4.17 19.78 28.55
N LEU A 26 4.63 18.53 28.40
CA LEU A 26 3.97 17.46 27.68
C LEU A 26 2.50 17.45 28.10
N THR A 27 1.66 18.13 27.32
CA THR A 27 0.26 17.76 27.24
C THR A 27 0.25 16.39 26.62
N ALA A 28 -0.10 15.39 27.43
CA ALA A 28 -0.28 14.02 27.03
C ALA A 28 -1.24 13.95 25.82
N ALA A 29 -0.66 13.91 24.62
CA ALA A 29 -1.27 13.25 23.49
C ALA A 29 -1.33 11.78 23.87
N GLY A 30 -2.54 11.23 24.01
CA GLY A 30 -2.72 9.78 23.89
C GLY A 30 -2.08 9.39 22.58
N CYS A 31 -1.01 8.61 22.66
CA CYS A 31 -0.25 8.16 21.51
C CYS A 31 -1.16 7.34 20.61
N ASP A 32 -1.45 7.93 19.46
CA ASP A 32 -1.95 7.32 18.22
C ASP A 32 -0.79 6.51 17.60
N ALA A 33 -0.17 5.61 18.37
CA ALA A 33 1.01 4.87 17.93
C ALA A 33 0.62 3.74 16.96
N ASP A 34 -0.53 3.11 17.18
CA ASP A 34 -1.00 2.01 16.34
C ASP A 34 -1.36 2.50 14.92
N SER A 35 -1.94 3.69 14.79
CA SER A 35 -2.30 4.25 13.48
C SER A 35 -1.10 4.71 12.64
N ALA A 36 0.06 4.98 13.26
CA ALA A 36 1.24 5.43 12.54
C ALA A 36 1.95 4.29 11.79
N ASP A 37 1.96 3.09 12.37
CA ASP A 37 2.57 1.90 11.76
C ASP A 37 1.67 1.33 10.66
N ASP A 38 0.35 1.30 10.88
CA ASP A 38 -0.65 0.97 9.84
C ASP A 38 -0.54 1.91 8.63
N ASP A 39 -0.42 3.22 8.88
CA ASP A 39 -0.26 4.21 7.82
C ASP A 39 1.04 3.98 7.01
N ALA A 40 2.13 3.59 7.68
CA ALA A 40 3.43 3.37 7.04
C ALA A 40 3.45 2.10 6.18
N ASP A 41 2.92 0.98 6.68
CA ASP A 41 2.88 -0.26 5.90
C ASP A 41 1.84 -0.20 4.78
N ARG A 42 0.72 0.49 5.01
CA ARG A 42 -0.21 0.85 3.94
C ARG A 42 0.47 1.69 2.86
N GLU A 43 1.32 2.65 3.22
CA GLU A 43 2.08 3.45 2.27
C GLU A 43 3.08 2.58 1.48
N LYS A 44 3.74 1.61 2.14
CA LYS A 44 4.64 0.63 1.50
C LYS A 44 3.94 -0.35 0.57
N LEU A 45 2.70 -0.75 0.86
CA LEU A 45 1.89 -1.62 0.00
C LEU A 45 1.18 -0.83 -1.11
N SER A 46 0.94 0.47 -0.92
CA SER A 46 0.25 1.29 -1.93
C SER A 46 1.05 1.40 -3.23
N GLY A 47 0.39 1.16 -4.36
CA GLY A 47 1.00 1.24 -5.69
C GLY A 47 0.51 0.17 -6.65
N SER A 48 1.11 0.18 -7.85
CA SER A 48 0.91 -0.87 -8.84
C SER A 48 1.96 -1.96 -8.65
N TRP A 49 1.51 -3.20 -8.69
CA TRP A 49 2.29 -4.41 -8.54
C TRP A 49 1.98 -5.39 -9.65
N ARG A 50 2.97 -6.20 -10.02
CA ARG A 50 2.84 -7.30 -10.97
C ARG A 50 3.03 -8.61 -10.24
N ILE A 51 2.15 -9.58 -10.48
CA ILE A 51 2.36 -10.95 -10.00
C ILE A 51 3.52 -11.57 -10.80
N THR A 52 4.56 -12.00 -10.09
CA THR A 52 5.79 -12.55 -10.66
C THR A 52 5.94 -14.04 -10.41
N ASP A 53 5.40 -14.54 -9.31
CA ASP A 53 5.32 -15.96 -9.00
C ASP A 53 3.95 -16.30 -8.40
N LEU A 54 3.57 -17.58 -8.51
CA LEU A 54 2.37 -18.16 -7.91
C LEU A 54 2.71 -19.59 -7.48
N ARG A 55 2.38 -19.93 -6.24
CA ARG A 55 2.50 -21.27 -5.69
C ARG A 55 1.14 -21.72 -5.17
N VAL A 56 0.80 -22.98 -5.41
CA VAL A 56 -0.41 -23.63 -4.91
C VAL A 56 0.02 -24.98 -4.34
N ASP A 57 -0.34 -25.25 -3.09
CA ASP A 57 0.10 -26.41 -2.31
C ASP A 57 1.63 -26.60 -2.35
N GLY A 58 2.38 -25.49 -2.30
CA GLY A 58 3.84 -25.44 -2.39
C GLY A 58 4.43 -25.60 -3.80
N ASP A 59 3.64 -26.04 -4.77
CA ASP A 59 4.07 -26.30 -6.15
C ASP A 59 4.03 -25.03 -7.03
N PRO A 60 5.03 -24.80 -7.89
CA PRO A 60 5.01 -23.68 -8.82
C PRO A 60 3.84 -23.76 -9.80
N ALA A 61 2.95 -22.76 -9.74
CA ALA A 61 1.73 -22.67 -10.53
C ALA A 61 1.75 -21.48 -11.53
N ARG A 62 2.90 -20.81 -11.68
CA ARG A 62 3.06 -19.68 -12.60
C ARG A 62 2.68 -20.01 -14.05
N ALA A 63 2.93 -21.24 -14.50
CA ALA A 63 2.55 -21.70 -15.84
C ALA A 63 1.03 -21.73 -16.03
N SER A 64 0.26 -22.09 -15.00
CA SER A 64 -1.21 -22.02 -15.03
C SER A 64 -1.68 -20.58 -15.20
N LEU A 65 -1.08 -19.64 -14.46
CA LEU A 65 -1.36 -18.21 -14.57
C LEU A 65 -1.05 -17.67 -15.98
N ASP A 66 0.10 -18.01 -16.55
CA ASP A 66 0.48 -17.58 -17.92
C ASP A 66 -0.40 -18.21 -19.01
N SER A 67 -0.92 -19.42 -18.78
CA SER A 67 -1.79 -20.10 -19.75
C SER A 67 -3.18 -19.46 -19.84
N GLN A 68 -3.68 -18.92 -18.73
CA GLN A 68 -4.98 -18.26 -18.65
C GLN A 68 -4.86 -16.76 -18.98
N TYR A 69 -3.76 -16.14 -18.60
CA TYR A 69 -3.48 -14.72 -18.81
C TYR A 69 -2.16 -14.54 -19.58
N PRO A 70 -2.21 -14.37 -20.92
CA PRO A 70 -1.01 -14.21 -21.73
C PRO A 70 -0.23 -12.92 -21.41
N ASN A 71 -0.89 -11.97 -20.75
CA ASN A 71 -0.32 -10.72 -20.29
C ASN A 71 -0.28 -10.66 -18.76
N ALA A 72 0.59 -9.79 -18.25
CA ALA A 72 0.80 -9.56 -16.83
C ALA A 72 -0.52 -9.39 -16.05
N VAL A 73 -0.66 -10.13 -14.96
CA VAL A 73 -1.66 -9.82 -13.92
C VAL A 73 -1.08 -8.73 -13.01
N SER A 74 -1.79 -7.62 -12.91
CA SER A 74 -1.42 -6.49 -12.06
C SER A 74 -2.38 -6.35 -10.87
N LEU A 75 -1.83 -6.12 -9.68
CA LEU A 75 -2.54 -5.73 -8.47
C LEU A 75 -2.26 -4.23 -8.20
N LEU A 76 -3.30 -3.43 -8.08
CA LEU A 76 -3.22 -2.02 -7.70
C LEU A 76 -3.82 -1.85 -6.31
N LEU A 77 -3.07 -1.30 -5.37
CA LEU A 77 -3.54 -0.89 -4.05
C LEU A 77 -3.49 0.64 -3.97
N ARG A 78 -4.61 1.31 -3.67
CA ARG A 78 -4.66 2.77 -3.60
C ARG A 78 -5.65 3.27 -2.55
N VAL A 79 -5.32 4.40 -1.94
CA VAL A 79 -6.27 5.21 -1.17
C VAL A 79 -6.85 6.28 -2.11
N ASP A 80 -8.17 6.35 -2.24
CA ASP A 80 -8.84 7.35 -3.08
C ASP A 80 -8.99 8.72 -2.38
N GLU A 81 -9.53 9.71 -3.09
CA GLU A 81 -9.73 11.07 -2.57
C GLU A 81 -10.68 11.14 -1.37
N SER A 82 -11.54 10.13 -1.20
CA SER A 82 -12.44 9.98 -0.06
C SER A 82 -11.82 9.18 1.08
N LYS A 83 -10.53 8.83 0.98
CA LYS A 83 -9.80 7.92 1.88
C LYS A 83 -10.31 6.48 1.86
N ASN A 84 -11.00 6.07 0.80
CA ASN A 84 -11.35 4.66 0.65
C ASN A 84 -10.13 3.90 0.15
N GLU A 85 -9.81 2.83 0.85
CA GLU A 85 -8.81 1.85 0.44
C GLU A 85 -9.42 0.94 -0.62
N ILE A 86 -8.91 1.02 -1.85
CA ILE A 86 -9.42 0.32 -3.01
C ILE A 86 -8.31 -0.53 -3.62
N PHE A 87 -8.61 -1.80 -3.84
CA PHE A 87 -7.73 -2.66 -4.65
C PHE A 87 -8.35 -2.96 -6.02
N ARG A 88 -7.49 -3.31 -6.97
CA ARG A 88 -7.89 -3.86 -8.27
C ARG A 88 -6.89 -4.90 -8.76
N VAL A 89 -7.37 -6.09 -9.07
CA VAL A 89 -6.63 -7.12 -9.81
C VAL A 89 -7.11 -7.12 -11.25
N ARG A 90 -6.17 -7.08 -12.20
CA ARG A 90 -6.52 -7.12 -13.63
C ARG A 90 -5.47 -7.77 -14.50
N SER A 91 -5.92 -8.32 -15.63
CA SER A 91 -5.10 -8.62 -16.80
C SER A 91 -5.86 -8.18 -18.05
N VAL A 92 -5.12 -7.73 -19.07
CA VAL A 92 -5.68 -7.23 -20.34
C VAL A 92 -5.06 -7.95 -21.52
N SER A 93 -5.83 -8.23 -22.57
CA SER A 93 -5.32 -8.79 -23.82
C SER A 93 -4.48 -7.77 -24.60
N ASP A 94 -3.75 -8.22 -25.62
CA ASP A 94 -3.01 -7.35 -26.54
C ASP A 94 -3.91 -6.35 -27.28
N GLN A 95 -5.21 -6.66 -27.35
CA GLN A 95 -6.24 -5.84 -27.99
C GLN A 95 -6.87 -4.84 -27.00
N GLY A 96 -6.52 -4.94 -25.71
CA GLY A 96 -7.03 -4.09 -24.63
C GLY A 96 -8.29 -4.61 -23.94
N ASP A 97 -8.73 -5.82 -24.25
CA ASP A 97 -9.89 -6.44 -23.59
C ASP A 97 -9.50 -6.89 -22.18
N THR A 98 -10.38 -6.66 -21.20
CA THR A 98 -10.19 -7.17 -19.83
C THR A 98 -10.35 -8.69 -19.81
N LEU A 99 -9.30 -9.41 -19.44
CA LEU A 99 -9.29 -10.87 -19.27
C LEU A 99 -9.55 -11.26 -17.81
N LEU A 100 -9.03 -10.47 -16.87
CA LEU A 100 -9.29 -10.57 -15.44
C LEU A 100 -9.63 -9.16 -14.93
N GLY A 101 -10.66 -9.05 -14.10
CA GLY A 101 -11.10 -7.79 -13.51
C GLY A 101 -11.83 -8.03 -12.21
N ARG A 102 -11.11 -7.92 -11.10
CA ARG A 102 -11.64 -7.96 -9.72
C ARG A 102 -11.26 -6.68 -9.00
N SER A 103 -12.13 -6.22 -8.11
CA SER A 103 -11.88 -5.06 -7.29
C SER A 103 -12.70 -5.13 -6.02
N GLY A 104 -12.30 -4.30 -5.06
CA GLY A 104 -12.98 -4.19 -3.78
C GLY A 104 -12.24 -3.21 -2.89
N THR A 105 -12.43 -3.35 -1.58
CA THR A 105 -11.68 -2.58 -0.60
C THR A 105 -10.57 -3.42 0.01
N PHE A 106 -9.55 -2.78 0.53
CA PHE A 106 -8.53 -3.46 1.32
C PHE A 106 -8.39 -2.81 2.69
N ASN A 107 -7.72 -3.49 3.60
CA ASN A 107 -7.28 -2.98 4.89
C ASN A 107 -5.89 -3.59 5.18
N VAL A 108 -5.05 -2.88 5.93
CA VAL A 108 -3.72 -3.35 6.34
C VAL A 108 -3.65 -3.29 7.86
N ASP A 109 -3.43 -4.44 8.49
CA ASP A 109 -3.07 -4.52 9.91
C ASP A 109 -1.54 -4.66 10.00
N ALA A 110 -0.86 -3.59 10.43
CA ALA A 110 0.59 -3.62 10.56
C ALA A 110 1.05 -4.44 11.78
N SER A 111 0.19 -4.67 12.77
CA SER A 111 0.56 -5.40 13.98
C SER A 111 0.86 -6.86 13.68
N ASP A 112 0.10 -7.46 12.77
CA ASP A 112 0.19 -8.88 12.42
C ASP A 112 0.64 -9.11 10.96
N SER A 113 1.07 -8.04 10.26
CA SER A 113 1.52 -8.08 8.86
C SER A 113 0.47 -8.70 7.93
N GLU A 114 -0.77 -8.25 8.08
CA GLU A 114 -1.94 -8.80 7.40
C GLU A 114 -2.51 -7.80 6.37
N LEU A 115 -2.80 -8.30 5.18
CA LEU A 115 -3.50 -7.60 4.11
C LEU A 115 -4.86 -8.26 3.89
N GLU A 116 -5.92 -7.55 4.22
CA GLU A 116 -7.28 -8.00 4.00
C GLU A 116 -7.82 -7.46 2.68
N LEU A 117 -8.37 -8.33 1.83
CA LEU A 117 -9.03 -7.98 0.57
C LEU A 117 -10.51 -8.33 0.64
N ASN A 118 -11.35 -7.29 0.65
CA ASN A 118 -12.80 -7.41 0.68
C ASN A 118 -13.34 -7.29 -0.74
N THR A 119 -13.69 -8.43 -1.35
CA THR A 119 -14.18 -8.49 -2.73
C THR A 119 -15.71 -8.61 -2.77
N GLU A 120 -16.33 -8.43 -3.94
CA GLU A 120 -17.75 -8.77 -4.11
C GLU A 120 -18.06 -10.27 -3.92
N GLY A 121 -17.05 -11.15 -4.11
CA GLY A 121 -17.17 -12.59 -4.05
C GLY A 121 -16.85 -13.21 -2.69
N GLY A 122 -16.27 -12.45 -1.76
CA GLY A 122 -15.77 -12.97 -0.49
C GLY A 122 -14.68 -12.10 0.13
N PHE A 123 -14.29 -12.49 1.34
CA PHE A 123 -13.19 -11.94 2.11
C PHE A 123 -11.96 -12.82 1.90
N LEU A 124 -10.78 -12.20 1.83
CA LEU A 124 -9.50 -12.88 1.70
C LEU A 124 -8.51 -12.22 2.65
N SER A 125 -7.95 -12.97 3.60
CA SER A 125 -6.81 -12.52 4.39
C SER A 125 -5.49 -13.07 3.84
N LEU A 126 -4.47 -12.22 3.78
CA LEU A 126 -3.14 -12.57 3.31
C LEU A 126 -2.09 -12.05 4.29
N ILE A 127 -1.22 -12.94 4.76
CA ILE A 127 -0.01 -12.53 5.46
C ILE A 127 0.98 -12.03 4.42
N TYR A 128 1.53 -10.84 4.63
CA TYR A 128 2.59 -10.29 3.79
C TYR A 128 3.96 -10.44 4.45
N ASP A 129 4.92 -10.92 3.69
CA ASP A 129 6.34 -10.83 4.03
C ASP A 129 7.05 -10.02 2.95
N PHE A 130 7.69 -8.94 3.37
CA PHE A 130 8.55 -8.16 2.48
C PHE A 130 9.87 -8.91 2.33
N GLU A 131 10.04 -9.67 1.25
CA GLU A 131 11.34 -10.22 0.85
C GLU A 131 12.33 -9.07 0.60
N ALA A 132 13.05 -8.72 1.67
CA ALA A 132 14.32 -8.03 1.77
C ALA A 132 14.80 -7.23 0.52
N SER A 133 14.18 -6.10 0.24
CA SER A 133 14.73 -4.80 0.65
C SER A 133 14.02 -3.66 -0.07
N GLU A 134 13.83 -2.54 0.62
CA GLU A 134 13.59 -1.24 -0.03
C GLU A 134 14.70 -0.86 -1.04
N THR A 135 15.80 -1.63 -1.09
CA THR A 135 16.91 -1.50 -2.04
C THR A 135 16.81 -2.38 -3.28
N ASP A 136 15.94 -3.38 -3.29
CA ASP A 136 15.68 -4.19 -4.47
C ASP A 136 14.81 -3.37 -5.41
N ASP A 137 15.31 -3.18 -6.63
CA ASP A 137 14.61 -2.47 -7.67
C ASP A 137 14.16 -3.48 -8.73
N PRO A 138 12.88 -3.88 -8.79
CA PRO A 138 11.76 -3.41 -7.97
C PRO A 138 11.58 -4.16 -6.64
N ALA A 139 10.96 -3.48 -5.67
CA ALA A 139 10.55 -4.05 -4.39
C ALA A 139 9.61 -5.25 -4.59
N ARG A 140 9.73 -6.25 -3.71
CA ARG A 140 8.96 -7.49 -3.75
C ARG A 140 8.23 -7.73 -2.43
N VAL A 141 7.08 -8.36 -2.54
CA VAL A 141 6.25 -8.80 -1.41
C VAL A 141 5.76 -10.19 -1.72
N GLU A 142 5.92 -11.10 -0.78
CA GLU A 142 5.20 -12.37 -0.78
C GLU A 142 3.89 -12.17 -0.02
N LEU A 143 2.79 -12.60 -0.62
CA LEU A 143 1.48 -12.66 0.01
C LEU A 143 1.08 -14.13 0.10
N ALA A 144 0.88 -14.64 1.31
CA ALA A 144 0.49 -16.02 1.58
C ALA A 144 -0.89 -16.05 2.23
N ALA A 145 -1.71 -17.02 1.84
CA ALA A 145 -2.99 -17.27 2.50
C ALA A 145 -2.78 -17.62 3.98
N GLU A 146 -3.67 -17.14 4.85
CA GLU A 146 -3.60 -17.45 6.28
C GLU A 146 -4.09 -18.89 6.56
N ASP A 147 -5.11 -19.34 5.82
CA ASP A 147 -5.69 -20.67 5.93
C ASP A 147 -6.18 -21.24 4.59
N ASP A 148 -6.70 -22.47 4.61
CA ASP A 148 -7.23 -23.17 3.44
C ASP A 148 -8.32 -22.36 2.70
N ALA A 149 -9.18 -21.64 3.43
CA ALA A 149 -10.26 -20.86 2.82
C ALA A 149 -9.70 -19.63 2.10
N ASP A 150 -8.71 -18.97 2.69
CA ASP A 150 -7.98 -17.88 2.04
C ASP A 150 -7.18 -18.38 0.83
N ALA A 151 -6.66 -19.60 0.89
CA ALA A 151 -5.95 -20.20 -0.25
C ALA A 151 -6.89 -20.42 -1.44
N GLU A 152 -8.10 -20.95 -1.20
CA GLU A 152 -9.16 -21.05 -2.21
C GLU A 152 -9.59 -19.66 -2.71
N ASN A 153 -9.79 -18.70 -1.81
CA ASN A 153 -10.18 -17.33 -2.16
C ASN A 153 -9.12 -16.59 -3.00
N LEU A 154 -7.82 -16.86 -2.79
CA LEU A 154 -6.74 -16.30 -3.61
C LEU A 154 -6.78 -16.85 -5.03
N VAL A 155 -7.01 -18.15 -5.20
CA VAL A 155 -7.19 -18.80 -6.51
C VAL A 155 -8.44 -18.25 -7.22
N ASP A 156 -9.53 -18.03 -6.48
CA ASP A 156 -10.77 -17.43 -6.98
C ASP A 156 -10.62 -15.93 -7.35
N LEU A 157 -9.86 -15.17 -6.56
CA LEU A 157 -9.51 -13.77 -6.87
C LEU A 157 -8.79 -13.67 -8.21
N LEU A 158 -7.92 -14.64 -8.49
CA LEU A 158 -7.22 -14.76 -9.76
C LEU A 158 -8.02 -15.48 -10.84
N ALA A 159 -9.24 -15.92 -10.53
CA ALA A 159 -10.15 -16.67 -11.41
C ALA A 159 -9.43 -17.83 -12.13
N LEU A 160 -8.62 -18.57 -11.39
CA LEU A 160 -7.81 -19.65 -11.92
C LEU A 160 -8.58 -20.97 -11.93
N ASP A 161 -8.80 -21.51 -13.12
CA ASP A 161 -9.37 -22.84 -13.27
C ASP A 161 -8.30 -23.96 -13.15
N GLY A 162 -8.76 -25.16 -12.80
CA GLY A 162 -7.96 -26.39 -12.89
C GLY A 162 -7.24 -26.81 -11.60
N PHE A 163 -7.44 -26.07 -10.52
CA PHE A 163 -7.02 -26.48 -9.18
C PHE A 163 -8.14 -27.27 -8.49
N GLY A 164 -7.75 -28.24 -7.66
CA GLY A 164 -8.67 -29.03 -6.85
C GLY A 164 -9.02 -28.30 -5.55
N ASN A 165 -9.14 -29.05 -4.46
CA ASN A 165 -9.07 -28.44 -3.14
C ASN A 165 -7.68 -27.83 -2.96
N VAL A 166 -7.62 -26.60 -2.47
CA VAL A 166 -6.37 -25.87 -2.26
C VAL A 166 -6.21 -25.66 -0.76
N GLU A 167 -5.09 -26.11 -0.20
CA GLU A 167 -4.78 -26.00 1.23
C GLU A 167 -3.79 -24.86 1.50
N ASP A 168 -2.96 -24.52 0.51
CA ASP A 168 -1.97 -23.45 0.62
C ASP A 168 -1.84 -22.70 -0.72
N ALA A 169 -1.69 -21.38 -0.66
CA ALA A 169 -1.44 -20.58 -1.85
C ALA A 169 -0.65 -19.31 -1.49
N SER A 170 0.34 -18.99 -2.32
CA SER A 170 1.09 -17.74 -2.20
C SER A 170 1.38 -17.11 -3.55
N ILE A 171 1.45 -15.78 -3.56
CA ILE A 171 1.90 -15.00 -4.72
C ILE A 171 3.07 -14.11 -4.34
N THR A 172 4.05 -14.03 -5.24
CA THR A 172 5.09 -13.01 -5.15
C THR A 172 4.74 -11.86 -6.09
N ILE A 173 4.53 -10.67 -5.53
CA ILE A 173 4.27 -9.46 -6.30
C ILE A 173 5.51 -8.56 -6.32
N ALA A 174 5.76 -7.93 -7.46
CA ALA A 174 6.86 -6.99 -7.64
C ALA A 174 6.32 -5.61 -8.05
N ARG A 175 6.83 -4.55 -7.43
CA ARG A 175 6.37 -3.18 -7.69
C ARG A 175 6.59 -2.85 -9.16
N GLU A 176 5.56 -2.34 -9.83
CA GLU A 176 5.75 -1.83 -11.18
C GLU A 176 6.68 -0.62 -11.10
N ARG A 177 7.86 -0.71 -11.72
CA ARG A 177 8.68 0.47 -11.95
C ARG A 177 7.81 1.47 -12.69
N ALA A 178 7.67 2.67 -12.14
CA ALA A 178 7.09 3.76 -12.90
C ALA A 178 7.82 3.79 -14.24
N LEU A 179 7.09 3.51 -15.33
CA LEU A 179 7.60 3.77 -16.65
C LEU A 179 7.91 5.26 -16.62
N THR A 180 9.19 5.61 -16.47
CA THR A 180 9.69 6.88 -16.94
C THR A 180 9.33 6.85 -18.41
N ARG A 181 8.16 7.42 -18.74
CA ARG A 181 7.85 7.83 -20.08
C ARG A 181 8.97 8.78 -20.42
N SER A 182 10.03 8.23 -21.02
CA SER A 182 10.86 8.96 -21.92
C SER A 182 9.90 9.45 -22.99
N LEU A 183 9.33 10.62 -22.75
CA LEU A 183 8.88 11.52 -23.79
C LEU A 183 10.15 11.90 -24.56
N ARG A 184 10.71 10.94 -25.31
CA ARG A 184 11.34 11.26 -26.57
C ARG A 184 10.22 11.85 -27.40
N SER A 185 10.09 13.17 -27.32
CA SER A 185 9.59 13.98 -28.42
C SER A 185 10.47 13.66 -29.64
N SER A 186 10.21 12.55 -30.31
CA SER A 186 10.48 12.42 -31.73
C SER A 186 9.35 13.18 -32.45
N LEU A 187 9.33 14.49 -32.27
CA LEU A 187 8.54 15.41 -33.07
C LEU A 187 9.54 16.29 -33.81
N SER A 188 9.89 15.82 -35.00
CA SER A 188 10.13 16.62 -36.18
C SER A 188 11.07 17.82 -36.03
N GLU A 189 12.38 17.58 -36.13
CA GLU A 189 13.18 18.46 -36.98
C GLU A 189 12.67 18.32 -38.41
N ARG A 190 11.76 19.22 -38.81
CA ARG A 190 11.46 19.45 -40.22
C ARG A 190 12.47 20.50 -40.71
N PRO A 191 13.36 20.18 -41.66
CA PRO A 191 14.19 21.20 -42.29
C PRO A 191 13.29 22.15 -43.08
N THR A 192 13.26 23.42 -42.70
CA THR A 192 12.63 24.48 -43.47
C THR A 192 13.42 24.65 -44.77
N ALA A 193 12.82 24.27 -45.91
CA ALA A 193 13.37 24.60 -47.22
C ALA A 193 13.25 26.12 -47.46
N PRO A 194 14.23 26.77 -48.11
CA PRO A 194 14.18 28.21 -48.36
C PRO A 194 13.15 28.56 -49.43
N GLU A 195 12.47 29.67 -49.18
CA GLU A 195 11.45 30.29 -50.01
C GLU A 195 12.05 30.77 -51.34
N ALA A 196 11.49 30.29 -52.47
CA ALA A 196 11.81 30.81 -53.79
C ALA A 196 10.97 32.08 -54.04
N THR A 197 11.64 33.22 -54.17
CA THR A 197 11.06 34.49 -54.60
C THR A 197 10.73 34.43 -56.11
N PRO A 198 9.63 35.05 -56.59
CA PRO A 198 9.20 35.02 -57.99
C PRO A 198 10.19 35.64 -58.99
#